data_AF-A0A955E2U8-F1
#
_entry.id   AF-A0A955E2U8-F1
#
_cell.length_a   1.000
_cell.length_b   1.000
_cell.length_c   1.000
_cell.angle_alpha   90.00
_cell.angle_beta   90.00
_cell.angle_gamma   90.00
#
_symmetry.space_group_name_H-M   'P 1'
#
loop_
_entity.id
_entity.type
_entity.pdbx_description
1 polymer ?
#
loop_
_entity_poly.entity_id
_entity_poly.type
_entity_poly.pdbx_seq_one_letter_code
_entity_poly.pdbx_strand_id
1 'polypeptide(L)'
;MTDPNPDFRRLQLNAILSEYNALYKLAEYRLNALDRRIPAISGLLAAFMGSVPVLPEESQLLALIAVPVSLIWLVRTTTNHARSFEDALRAIEWHEHQMNALLGRDVIGFQSRHPSKGRSVGGRTGTESVYAVSTAACLILALSAYIAYSHIGIVGYPLLAYALFFLLVFGLVVRTIQVWRIYRFPADTHKTER
;
A
#
# COMPACT_ATOMS: atom_id res chain seq x y z
N MET A 1 35.48 6.03 -30.41
CA MET A 1 34.86 5.49 -29.18
C MET A 1 35.36 4.07 -29.01
N THR A 2 36.36 3.88 -28.15
CA THR A 2 36.90 2.54 -27.83
C THR A 2 35.85 1.76 -27.08
N ASP A 3 35.47 0.61 -27.64
CA ASP A 3 34.54 -0.34 -27.05
C ASP A 3 35.02 -0.67 -25.61
N PRO A 4 34.22 -0.45 -24.56
CA PRO A 4 34.68 -0.62 -23.18
C PRO A 4 35.17 -2.04 -22.94
N ASN A 5 36.26 -2.17 -22.17
CA ASN A 5 36.90 -3.45 -21.82
C ASN A 5 35.82 -4.52 -21.52
N PRO A 6 35.83 -5.68 -22.19
CA PRO A 6 34.83 -6.74 -21.99
C PRO A 6 34.69 -7.17 -20.53
N ASP A 7 35.76 -7.14 -19.75
CA ASP A 7 35.73 -7.47 -18.32
C ASP A 7 34.97 -6.43 -17.50
N PHE A 8 35.11 -5.15 -17.87
CA PHE A 8 34.37 -4.06 -17.24
C PHE A 8 32.87 -4.13 -17.54
N ARG A 9 32.49 -4.47 -18.79
CA ARG A 9 31.08 -4.70 -19.15
C ARG A 9 30.48 -5.89 -18.40
N ARG A 10 31.23 -6.98 -18.23
CA ARG A 10 30.79 -8.13 -17.42
C ARG A 10 30.59 -7.75 -15.96
N LEU A 11 31.50 -6.97 -15.38
CA LEU A 11 31.38 -6.49 -14.00
C LEU A 11 30.11 -5.62 -13.81
N GLN A 12 29.86 -4.67 -14.73
CA GLN A 12 28.66 -3.84 -14.70
C GLN A 12 27.39 -4.67 -14.81
N LEU A 13 27.34 -5.60 -15.78
CA LEU A 13 26.18 -6.47 -15.97
C LEU A 13 25.91 -7.32 -14.73
N ASN A 14 26.95 -7.88 -14.11
CA ASN A 14 26.82 -8.67 -12.89
C ASN A 14 26.34 -7.83 -11.70
N ALA A 15 26.81 -6.58 -11.57
CA ALA A 15 26.36 -5.67 -10.54
C ALA A 15 24.87 -5.35 -10.70
N ILE A 16 24.44 -5.00 -11.92
CA ILE A 16 23.04 -4.71 -12.23
C ILE A 16 22.15 -5.94 -12.02
N LEU A 17 22.59 -7.14 -12.44
CA LEU A 17 21.85 -8.38 -12.20
C LEU A 17 21.73 -8.71 -10.70
N SER A 18 22.77 -8.44 -9.92
CA SER A 18 22.73 -8.62 -8.47
C SER A 18 21.69 -7.69 -7.83
N GLU A 19 21.68 -6.42 -8.21
CA GLU A 19 20.70 -5.45 -7.73
C GLU A 19 19.27 -5.79 -8.19
N TYR A 20 19.10 -6.16 -9.46
CA TYR A 20 17.84 -6.64 -10.02
C TYR A 20 17.26 -7.80 -9.22
N ASN A 21 18.08 -8.80 -8.90
CA ASN A 21 17.66 -9.96 -8.11
C ASN A 21 17.28 -9.57 -6.68
N ALA A 22 18.00 -8.61 -6.07
CA ALA A 22 17.67 -8.10 -4.75
C ALA A 22 16.32 -7.35 -4.75
N LEU A 23 16.09 -6.50 -5.76
CA LEU A 23 14.83 -5.78 -5.93
C LEU A 23 13.65 -6.71 -6.20
N TYR A 24 13.85 -7.77 -6.99
CA TYR A 24 12.82 -8.77 -7.23
C TYR A 24 12.40 -9.49 -5.94
N LYS A 25 13.37 -9.92 -5.13
CA LYS A 25 13.12 -10.50 -3.79
C LYS A 25 12.39 -9.53 -2.87
N LEU A 26 12.76 -8.24 -2.90
CA LEU A 26 12.07 -7.20 -2.13
C LEU A 26 10.62 -7.04 -2.58
N ALA A 27 10.37 -7.00 -3.89
CA ALA A 27 9.03 -6.88 -4.46
C ALA A 27 8.16 -8.08 -4.07
N GLU A 28 8.69 -9.31 -4.17
CA GLU A 28 8.01 -10.53 -3.75
C GLU A 28 7.67 -10.53 -2.25
N TYR A 29 8.62 -10.14 -1.40
CA TYR A 29 8.40 -10.00 0.04
C TYR A 29 7.26 -9.00 0.34
N ARG A 30 7.26 -7.85 -0.33
CA ARG A 30 6.23 -6.81 -0.15
C ARG A 30 4.86 -7.26 -0.63
N LEU A 31 4.79 -7.96 -1.77
CA LEU A 31 3.54 -8.51 -2.29
C LEU A 31 2.95 -9.53 -1.30
N ASN A 32 3.76 -10.46 -0.81
CA ASN A 32 3.33 -11.44 0.20
C ASN A 32 2.86 -10.76 1.50
N ALA A 33 3.56 -9.69 1.93
CA ALA A 33 3.16 -8.91 3.09
C ALA A 33 1.85 -8.13 2.88
N LEU A 34 1.52 -7.73 1.64
CA LEU A 34 0.25 -7.09 1.29
C LEU A 34 -0.88 -8.12 1.23
N ASP A 35 -0.67 -9.27 0.58
CA ASP A 35 -1.66 -10.34 0.45
C ASP A 35 -2.13 -10.86 1.82
N ARG A 36 -1.24 -10.96 2.81
CA ARG A 36 -1.59 -11.38 4.18
C ARG A 36 -2.49 -10.38 4.91
N ARG A 37 -2.54 -9.12 4.49
CA ARG A 37 -3.38 -8.10 5.15
C ARG A 37 -4.86 -8.26 4.82
N ILE A 38 -5.20 -8.79 3.65
CA ILE A 38 -6.60 -8.95 3.24
C ILE A 38 -7.35 -9.94 4.16
N PRO A 39 -6.85 -11.17 4.42
CA PRO A 39 -7.49 -12.06 5.39
C PRO A 39 -7.49 -11.48 6.82
N ALA A 40 -6.40 -10.80 7.21
CA ALA A 40 -6.28 -10.19 8.53
C ALA A 40 -7.34 -9.10 8.76
N ILE A 41 -7.58 -8.21 7.78
CA ILE A 41 -8.58 -7.16 7.91
C ILE A 41 -10.00 -7.72 7.85
N SER A 42 -10.25 -8.74 7.04
CA SER A 42 -11.55 -9.45 7.04
C SER A 42 -11.82 -10.12 8.40
N GLY A 43 -10.80 -10.75 8.99
CA GLY A 43 -10.88 -11.33 10.33
C GLY A 43 -11.12 -10.27 11.41
N LEU A 44 -10.44 -9.12 11.32
CA LEU A 44 -10.66 -7.99 12.23
C LEU A 44 -12.09 -7.44 12.11
N LEU A 45 -12.60 -7.25 10.89
CA LEU A 45 -13.98 -6.81 10.65
C LEU A 45 -14.99 -7.80 11.23
N ALA A 46 -14.83 -9.09 10.96
CA ALA A 46 -15.72 -10.13 11.49
C ALA A 46 -15.67 -10.19 13.03
N ALA A 47 -14.48 -10.13 13.61
CA ALA A 47 -14.30 -10.10 15.06
C ALA A 47 -14.96 -8.85 15.67
N PHE A 48 -14.78 -7.68 15.06
CA PHE A 48 -15.38 -6.44 15.52
C PHE A 48 -16.92 -6.51 15.48
N MET A 49 -17.48 -7.00 14.37
CA MET A 49 -18.93 -7.19 14.21
C MET A 49 -19.53 -8.16 15.24
N GLY A 50 -18.84 -9.26 15.52
CA GLY A 50 -19.35 -10.30 16.41
C GLY A 50 -19.11 -10.04 17.90
N SER A 51 -18.04 -9.32 18.26
CA SER A 51 -17.62 -9.18 19.66
C SER A 51 -18.07 -7.88 20.30
N VAL A 52 -17.96 -6.73 19.61
CA VAL A 52 -18.18 -5.42 20.24
C VAL A 52 -19.60 -5.26 20.80
N PRO A 53 -20.67 -5.67 20.10
CA PRO A 53 -22.03 -5.55 20.65
C PRO A 53 -22.29 -6.40 21.91
N VAL A 54 -21.48 -7.42 22.16
CA VAL A 54 -21.66 -8.38 23.26
C VAL A 54 -20.76 -8.06 24.47
N LEU A 55 -19.84 -7.09 24.32
CA LEU A 55 -18.98 -6.66 25.42
C LEU A 55 -19.77 -5.89 26.50
N PRO A 56 -19.31 -5.87 27.76
CA PRO A 56 -19.80 -4.93 28.76
C PRO A 56 -19.64 -3.48 28.30
N GLU A 57 -20.55 -2.58 28.69
CA GLU A 57 -20.60 -1.18 28.21
C GLU A 57 -19.25 -0.43 28.35
N GLU A 58 -18.56 -0.57 29.47
CA GLU A 58 -17.25 0.04 29.69
C GLU A 58 -16.20 -0.42 28.66
N SER A 59 -16.24 -1.70 28.30
CA SER A 59 -15.35 -2.30 27.30
C SER A 59 -15.75 -1.91 25.88
N GLN A 60 -17.05 -1.69 25.61
CA GLN A 60 -17.52 -1.19 24.32
C GLN A 60 -16.95 0.22 24.05
N LEU A 61 -16.98 1.10 25.05
CA LEU A 61 -16.43 2.46 24.94
C LEU A 61 -14.93 2.44 24.60
N LEU A 62 -14.16 1.58 25.27
CA LEU A 62 -12.73 1.41 24.97
C LEU A 62 -12.52 0.90 23.54
N ALA A 63 -13.32 -0.08 23.09
CA ALA A 63 -13.24 -0.59 21.72
C ALA A 63 -13.58 0.48 20.67
N LEU A 64 -14.59 1.31 20.92
CA LEU A 64 -15.01 2.40 20.03
C LEU A 64 -13.99 3.54 19.91
N ILE A 65 -13.02 3.63 20.83
CA ILE A 65 -11.90 4.56 20.72
C ILE A 65 -10.69 3.86 20.08
N ALA A 66 -10.30 2.70 20.62
CA ALA A 66 -9.09 2.00 20.22
C ALA A 66 -9.14 1.53 18.77
N VAL A 67 -10.29 0.99 18.33
CA VAL A 67 -10.43 0.45 16.98
C VAL A 67 -10.29 1.54 15.91
N PRO A 68 -11.03 2.66 15.94
CA PRO A 68 -10.83 3.74 14.97
C PRO A 68 -9.39 4.27 14.91
N VAL A 69 -8.71 4.43 16.04
CA VAL A 69 -7.29 4.85 16.07
C VAL A 69 -6.39 3.82 15.39
N SER A 70 -6.61 2.53 15.66
CA SER A 70 -5.82 1.45 15.07
C SER A 70 -5.97 1.38 13.54
N LEU A 71 -7.13 1.78 12.99
CA LEU A 71 -7.37 1.81 11.54
C LEU A 71 -6.48 2.83 10.83
N ILE A 72 -6.20 3.98 11.44
CA ILE A 72 -5.28 4.98 10.87
C ILE A 72 -3.91 4.33 10.63
N TRP A 73 -3.42 3.60 11.63
CA TRP A 73 -2.12 2.92 11.54
C TRP A 73 -2.14 1.79 10.50
N LEU A 74 -3.21 1.01 10.46
CA LEU A 74 -3.38 -0.06 9.48
C LEU A 74 -3.38 0.47 8.04
N VAL A 75 -4.18 1.50 7.76
CA VAL A 75 -4.25 2.13 6.43
C VAL A 75 -2.89 2.72 6.07
N ARG A 76 -2.26 3.47 6.99
CA ARG A 76 -0.94 4.08 6.76
C ARG A 76 0.14 3.06 6.43
N THR A 77 0.24 1.97 7.20
CA THR A 77 1.26 0.95 6.91
C THR A 77 0.98 0.21 5.61
N THR A 78 -0.29 0.03 5.24
CA THR A 78 -0.70 -0.65 3.98
C THR A 78 -0.35 0.22 2.79
N THR A 79 -0.71 1.49 2.85
CA THR A 79 -0.31 2.49 1.86
C THR A 79 1.20 2.58 1.69
N ASN A 80 1.97 2.60 2.78
CA ASN A 80 3.42 2.66 2.71
C ASN A 80 4.03 1.40 2.08
N HIS A 81 3.47 0.22 2.37
CA HIS A 81 3.91 -1.04 1.76
C HIS A 81 3.57 -1.10 0.27
N ALA A 82 2.36 -0.68 -0.10
CA ALA A 82 1.94 -0.59 -1.50
C ALA A 82 2.86 0.35 -2.30
N ARG A 83 3.18 1.52 -1.74
CA ARG A 83 4.14 2.46 -2.34
C ARG A 83 5.53 1.84 -2.51
N SER A 84 6.08 1.25 -1.45
CA SER A 84 7.40 0.60 -1.52
C SER A 84 7.44 -0.54 -2.54
N PHE A 85 6.34 -1.26 -2.73
CA PHE A 85 6.22 -2.29 -3.76
C PHE A 85 6.22 -1.70 -5.17
N GLU A 86 5.42 -0.66 -5.42
CA GLU A 86 5.42 0.03 -6.72
C GLU A 86 6.79 0.64 -7.07
N ASP A 87 7.47 1.21 -6.08
CA ASP A 87 8.81 1.78 -6.27
C ASP A 87 9.83 0.69 -6.62
N ALA A 88 9.74 -0.49 -6.01
CA ALA A 88 10.59 -1.64 -6.37
C ALA A 88 10.33 -2.11 -7.80
N LEU A 89 9.06 -2.19 -8.25
CA LEU A 89 8.73 -2.57 -9.63
C LEU A 89 9.26 -1.57 -10.65
N ARG A 90 9.20 -0.27 -10.36
CA ARG A 90 9.76 0.78 -11.22
C ARG A 90 11.29 0.71 -11.28
N ALA A 91 11.94 0.43 -10.15
CA ALA A 91 13.38 0.22 -10.11
C ALA A 91 13.80 -1.01 -10.93
N ILE A 92 13.05 -2.11 -10.85
CA ILE A 92 13.26 -3.30 -11.69
C ILE A 92 13.19 -2.93 -13.17
N GLU A 93 12.17 -2.18 -13.59
CA GLU A 93 12.02 -1.71 -14.97
C GLU A 93 13.21 -0.86 -15.43
N TRP A 94 13.70 0.04 -14.56
CA TRP A 94 14.89 0.86 -14.85
C TRP A 94 16.12 -0.01 -15.09
N HIS A 95 16.35 -1.02 -14.23
CA HIS A 95 17.45 -1.97 -14.39
C HIS A 95 17.34 -2.81 -15.67
N GLU A 96 16.13 -3.22 -16.07
CA GLU A 96 15.90 -3.89 -17.38
C GLU A 96 16.36 -3.01 -18.54
N HIS A 97 16.00 -1.72 -18.51
CA HIS A 97 16.42 -0.77 -19.54
C HIS A 97 17.94 -0.58 -19.58
N GLN A 98 18.60 -0.53 -18.42
CA GLN A 98 20.07 -0.44 -18.37
C GLN A 98 20.77 -1.68 -18.91
N MET A 99 20.30 -2.88 -18.53
CA MET A 99 20.87 -4.13 -19.04
C MET A 99 20.73 -4.24 -20.56
N ASN A 100 19.54 -3.91 -21.09
CA ASN A 100 19.30 -3.94 -22.54
C ASN A 100 20.16 -2.91 -23.28
N ALA A 101 20.36 -1.71 -22.70
CA ALA A 101 21.24 -0.69 -23.26
C ALA A 101 22.70 -1.17 -23.30
N LEU A 102 23.20 -1.81 -22.24
CA LEU A 102 24.55 -2.37 -22.18
C LEU A 102 24.76 -3.53 -23.17
N LEU A 103 23.72 -4.32 -23.43
CA LEU A 103 23.75 -5.46 -24.36
C LEU A 103 23.46 -5.06 -25.81
N GLY A 104 23.04 -3.82 -26.06
CA GLY A 104 22.68 -3.32 -27.39
C GLY A 104 21.45 -4.00 -28.00
N ARG A 105 20.69 -4.77 -27.22
CA ARG A 105 19.49 -5.49 -27.65
C ARG A 105 18.59 -5.75 -26.45
N ASP A 106 17.29 -5.89 -26.71
CA ASP A 106 16.32 -6.24 -25.67
C ASP A 106 16.43 -7.72 -25.29
N VAL A 107 17.10 -8.01 -24.19
CA VAL A 107 17.25 -9.38 -23.66
C VAL A 107 16.25 -9.67 -22.54
N ILE A 108 15.93 -8.68 -21.72
CA ILE A 108 15.04 -8.81 -20.56
C ILE A 108 13.89 -7.79 -20.71
N GLY A 109 12.66 -8.21 -20.44
CA GLY A 109 11.52 -7.31 -20.56
C GLY A 109 10.30 -7.71 -19.75
N PHE A 110 10.52 -8.28 -18.56
CA PHE A 110 9.44 -8.79 -17.74
C PHE A 110 8.50 -7.66 -17.29
N GLN A 111 9.04 -6.55 -16.80
CA GLN A 111 8.24 -5.36 -16.47
C GLN A 111 8.04 -4.44 -17.69
N SER A 112 9.11 -4.21 -18.46
CA SER A 112 9.09 -3.24 -19.57
C SER A 112 8.25 -3.64 -20.78
N ARG A 113 7.91 -4.93 -20.95
CA ARG A 113 6.95 -5.43 -21.96
C ARG A 113 5.63 -5.91 -21.37
N HIS A 114 5.42 -5.74 -20.06
CA HIS A 114 4.19 -6.20 -19.43
C HIS A 114 2.99 -5.45 -20.05
N PRO A 115 1.87 -6.14 -20.39
CA PRO A 115 0.67 -5.50 -20.96
C PRO A 115 0.12 -4.35 -20.09
N SER A 116 0.48 -4.39 -18.81
CA SER A 116 0.08 -3.47 -17.76
C SER A 116 1.10 -2.37 -17.44
N LYS A 117 2.14 -2.19 -18.27
CA LYS A 117 3.21 -1.23 -18.02
C LYS A 117 2.67 0.15 -17.64
N GLY A 118 3.07 0.65 -16.46
CA GLY A 118 2.68 1.97 -15.96
C GLY A 118 1.18 2.18 -15.70
N ARG A 119 0.35 1.14 -15.87
CA ARG A 119 -1.09 1.18 -15.61
C ARG A 119 -1.41 0.27 -14.43
N SER A 120 -2.30 0.73 -13.55
CA SER A 120 -2.94 -0.12 -12.54
C SER A 120 -3.88 -1.08 -13.28
N VAL A 121 -3.37 -2.19 -13.79
CA VAL A 121 -4.20 -3.18 -14.49
C VAL A 121 -4.61 -4.25 -13.50
N GLY A 122 -5.90 -4.56 -13.51
CA GLY A 122 -6.57 -5.47 -12.58
C GLY A 122 -5.78 -6.75 -12.35
N GLY A 123 -5.21 -6.84 -11.16
CA GLY A 123 -4.38 -7.91 -10.63
C GLY A 123 -4.10 -7.58 -9.15
N ARG A 124 -3.47 -8.50 -8.41
CA ARG A 124 -3.02 -8.28 -7.02
C ARG A 124 -1.98 -7.17 -6.96
N THR A 125 -2.44 -5.93 -7.00
CA THR A 125 -1.61 -4.73 -6.96
C THR A 125 -1.64 -4.12 -5.57
N GLY A 126 -0.64 -3.30 -5.26
CA GLY A 126 -0.65 -2.48 -4.04
C GLY A 126 -1.92 -1.63 -3.93
N THR A 127 -2.41 -1.13 -5.06
CA THR A 127 -3.68 -0.40 -5.20
C THR A 127 -4.89 -1.18 -4.67
N GLU A 128 -5.10 -2.41 -5.14
CA GLU A 128 -6.24 -3.24 -4.69
C GLU A 128 -6.17 -3.51 -3.18
N SER A 129 -4.98 -3.77 -2.65
CA SER A 129 -4.78 -3.96 -1.20
C SER A 129 -5.13 -2.69 -0.41
N VAL A 130 -4.72 -1.52 -0.89
CA VAL A 130 -5.07 -0.23 -0.26
C VAL A 130 -6.57 0.00 -0.32
N TYR A 131 -7.24 -0.27 -1.44
CA TYR A 131 -8.70 -0.11 -1.54
C TYR A 131 -9.47 -1.08 -0.64
N ALA A 132 -9.06 -2.35 -0.58
CA ALA A 132 -9.68 -3.35 0.28
C ALA A 132 -9.57 -2.95 1.76
N VAL A 133 -8.36 -2.59 2.22
CA VAL A 133 -8.13 -2.15 3.60
C VAL A 133 -8.86 -0.84 3.91
N SER A 134 -8.88 0.11 2.97
CA SER A 134 -9.59 1.39 3.15
C SER A 134 -11.10 1.19 3.24
N THR A 135 -11.67 0.34 2.37
CA THR A 135 -13.10 0.00 2.40
C THR A 135 -13.47 -0.65 3.72
N ALA A 136 -12.70 -1.65 4.16
CA ALA A 136 -12.93 -2.30 5.44
C ALA A 136 -12.80 -1.33 6.63
N ALA A 137 -11.81 -0.42 6.60
CA ALA A 137 -11.69 0.64 7.61
C ALA A 137 -12.92 1.55 7.63
N CYS A 138 -13.43 1.99 6.47
CA CYS A 138 -14.65 2.78 6.38
C CYS A 138 -15.87 2.03 6.93
N LEU A 139 -16.00 0.72 6.67
CA LEU A 139 -17.08 -0.10 7.21
C LEU A 139 -17.00 -0.23 8.74
N ILE A 140 -15.81 -0.49 9.29
CA ILE A 140 -15.60 -0.56 10.75
C ILE A 140 -15.91 0.78 11.39
N LEU A 141 -15.48 1.89 10.78
CA LEU A 141 -15.82 3.24 11.23
C LEU A 141 -17.34 3.45 11.24
N ALA A 142 -18.03 3.19 10.12
CA ALA A 142 -19.48 3.34 10.04
C ALA A 142 -20.21 2.48 11.10
N LEU A 143 -19.73 1.26 11.34
CA LEU A 143 -20.28 0.38 12.36
C LEU A 143 -19.99 0.89 13.78
N SER A 144 -18.81 1.45 14.02
CA SER A 144 -18.47 2.09 15.30
C SER A 144 -19.40 3.28 15.58
N ALA A 145 -19.75 4.07 14.55
CA ALA A 145 -20.73 5.15 14.68
C ALA A 145 -22.14 4.61 14.98
N TYR A 146 -22.54 3.54 14.29
CA TYR A 146 -23.83 2.90 14.51
C TYR A 146 -23.96 2.33 15.93
N ILE A 147 -22.96 1.61 16.44
CA ILE A 147 -22.97 1.01 17.78
C ILE A 147 -23.00 2.12 18.85
N ALA A 148 -22.16 3.16 18.71
CA ALA A 148 -22.14 4.30 19.62
C ALA A 148 -23.51 4.97 19.77
N TYR A 149 -24.24 5.14 18.66
CA TYR A 149 -25.56 5.75 18.66
C TYR A 149 -26.66 4.79 19.16
N SER A 150 -26.70 3.57 18.63
CA SER A 150 -27.84 2.65 18.81
C SER A 150 -27.78 1.79 20.07
N HIS A 151 -26.59 1.43 20.55
CA HIS A 151 -26.42 0.50 21.66
C HIS A 151 -26.02 1.19 22.97
N ILE A 152 -25.11 2.17 22.90
CA ILE A 152 -24.63 2.88 24.10
C ILE A 152 -25.50 4.09 24.44
N GLY A 153 -26.30 4.57 23.48
CA GLY A 153 -27.20 5.71 23.71
C GLY A 153 -26.43 7.00 23.99
N ILE A 154 -25.25 7.17 23.39
CA ILE A 154 -24.46 8.39 23.56
C ILE A 154 -25.25 9.58 23.01
N VAL A 155 -25.64 10.50 23.90
CA VAL A 155 -26.43 11.72 23.58
C VAL A 155 -25.74 12.99 24.10
N GLY A 156 -26.10 14.15 23.55
CA GLY A 156 -25.59 15.45 24.02
C GLY A 156 -24.09 15.67 23.75
N TYR A 157 -23.36 16.22 24.73
CA TYR A 157 -21.93 16.52 24.60
C TYR A 157 -21.04 15.31 24.23
N PRO A 158 -21.22 14.13 24.86
CA PRO A 158 -20.52 12.90 24.45
C PRO A 158 -20.68 12.55 22.97
N LEU A 159 -21.87 12.75 22.40
CA LEU A 159 -22.13 12.45 20.99
C LEU A 159 -21.35 13.41 20.07
N LEU A 160 -21.34 14.69 20.43
CA LEU A 160 -20.58 15.70 19.70
C LEU A 160 -19.07 15.43 19.77
N ALA A 161 -18.54 15.09 20.95
CA ALA A 161 -17.15 14.72 21.11
C ALA A 161 -16.78 13.49 20.27
N TYR A 162 -17.63 12.46 20.27
CA TYR A 162 -17.42 11.26 19.48
C TYR A 162 -17.52 11.52 17.97
N ALA A 163 -18.46 12.38 17.53
CA ALA A 163 -18.57 12.80 16.14
C ALA A 163 -17.32 13.56 15.66
N LEU A 164 -16.77 14.46 16.49
CA LEU A 164 -15.51 15.16 16.18
C LEU A 164 -14.33 14.21 16.11
N PHE A 165 -14.21 13.27 17.05
CA PHE A 165 -13.21 12.21 17.02
C PHE A 165 -13.33 11.37 15.74
N PHE A 166 -14.55 10.98 15.37
CA PHE A 166 -14.83 10.24 14.16
C PHE A 166 -14.40 10.98 12.90
N LEU A 167 -14.77 12.26 12.78
CA LEU A 167 -14.38 13.12 11.65
C LEU A 167 -12.86 13.27 11.55
N LEU A 168 -12.17 13.40 12.69
CA LEU A 168 -10.71 13.45 12.73
C LEU A 168 -10.10 12.15 12.18
N VAL A 169 -10.54 11.00 12.69
CA VAL A 169 -10.05 9.68 12.25
C VAL A 169 -10.32 9.47 10.76
N PHE A 170 -11.55 9.72 10.32
CA PHE A 170 -11.94 9.60 8.92
C PHE A 170 -11.10 10.53 8.02
N GLY A 171 -10.92 11.79 8.43
CA GLY A 171 -10.09 12.76 7.72
C GLY A 171 -8.63 12.30 7.60
N LEU A 172 -8.06 11.69 8.64
CA LEU A 172 -6.69 11.13 8.60
C LEU A 172 -6.57 9.92 7.67
N VAL A 173 -7.58 9.04 7.64
CA VAL A 173 -7.65 7.92 6.69
C VAL A 173 -7.72 8.45 5.25
N VAL A 174 -8.64 9.38 4.97
CA VAL A 174 -8.78 10.01 3.64
C VAL A 174 -7.50 10.71 3.21
N ARG A 175 -6.87 11.48 4.10
CA ARG A 175 -5.59 12.16 3.84
C ARG A 175 -4.49 11.16 3.46
N THR A 176 -4.42 10.02 4.14
CA THR A 176 -3.43 8.97 3.87
C THR A 176 -3.61 8.42 2.45
N ILE A 177 -4.85 8.17 2.03
CA ILE A 177 -5.18 7.71 0.67
C ILE A 177 -4.87 8.80 -0.38
N GLN A 178 -5.19 10.07 -0.09
CA GLN A 178 -4.90 11.17 -1.00
C GLN A 178 -3.39 11.37 -1.23
N VAL A 179 -2.60 11.36 -0.15
CA VAL A 179 -1.13 11.47 -0.23
C VAL A 179 -0.52 10.33 -1.03
N TRP A 180 -1.11 9.14 -0.96
CA TRP A 180 -0.72 8.02 -1.80
C TRP A 180 -0.94 8.29 -3.28
N ARG A 181 -2.14 8.76 -3.67
CA ARG A 181 -2.47 9.07 -5.08
C ARG A 181 -1.56 10.13 -5.70
N ILE A 182 -1.08 11.08 -4.90
CA ILE A 182 -0.23 12.19 -5.36
C ILE A 182 1.21 11.72 -5.61
N TYR A 183 1.68 10.69 -4.89
CA TYR A 183 3.05 10.23 -5.05
C TYR A 183 3.21 9.37 -6.29
N ARG A 184 4.01 9.86 -7.22
CA ARG A 184 4.56 9.09 -8.33
C ARG A 184 6.07 9.09 -8.17
N PHE A 185 6.66 7.90 -8.19
CA PHE A 185 8.09 7.80 -8.45
C PHE A 185 8.32 8.40 -9.85
N PRO A 186 9.30 9.31 -10.01
CA PRO A 186 9.55 9.93 -11.30
C PRO A 186 10.00 8.85 -12.29
N ALA A 187 9.13 8.52 -13.25
CA ALA A 187 9.43 7.59 -14.34
C ALA A 187 10.27 8.25 -15.45
N ASP A 188 10.37 9.59 -15.46
CA ASP A 188 10.85 10.38 -16.60
C ASP A 188 11.97 11.36 -16.18
N THR A 189 13.16 10.86 -15.85
CA THR A 189 14.40 11.69 -15.83
C THR A 189 15.30 11.48 -17.04
N HIS A 190 14.85 10.75 -18.08
CA HIS A 190 15.67 10.50 -19.29
C HIS A 190 15.02 10.93 -20.62
N LYS A 191 14.06 11.87 -20.59
CA LYS A 191 13.58 12.54 -21.82
C LYS A 191 14.32 13.84 -22.17
N THR A 192 15.36 14.20 -21.44
CA THR A 192 16.20 15.36 -21.76
C THR A 192 17.59 14.89 -22.13
N GLU A 193 18.06 15.37 -23.29
CA GLU A 193 19.32 15.08 -23.98
C GLU A 193 19.25 13.97 -25.03
N ARG A 194 18.46 14.21 -26.08
CA ARG A 194 18.83 13.88 -27.45
C ARG A 194 18.84 15.15 -28.27
#